data_AF-A0A0X8HUU0-F1
#
_entry.id   AF-A0A0X8HUU0-F1
#
_cell.length_a   1.000
_cell.length_b   1.000
_cell.length_c   1.000
_cell.angle_alpha   90.00
_cell.angle_beta   90.00
_cell.angle_gamma   90.00
#
_symmetry.space_group_name_H-M   'P 1'
#
loop_
_entity.id
_entity.type
_entity.pdbx_description
1 polymer ?
#
loop_
_entity_poly.entity_id
_entity_poly.type
_entity_poly.pdbx_seq_one_letter_code
_entity_poly.pdbx_strand_id
1 'polypeptide(L)'
;MPSFAENSSKAMESTPPVVESASSMSPPSSAAASSGPSSSDMQYYYQYLYPFKVVFQWLNHYPKPQRDMINREFAMAFRSGAYKRYNSFNTVQEFKQQIQKGNPDRFEIGAVYNKPPRDRDSVLKTEMKPIEKELVFDIDMDDYDAFRTCCSGAHVCEKCWKFISLAIKVMNTSFEEDFGFQDFIWVFSGRRGAHCWISDKRARVLTDSQRRGMLDYMNVIKDRNLEKKMNFIRPYHPHLSRSLEILKPHFTAFILREQDPWQKDTVAFQTILPALHDKLLSEALKKYWTENPGRSSETKWKDIDQLALAQNKQAKRQDYITRLKESKEDLILTVLYPKLDIEVTKQTIHLLKAPFCIHPSTGNVCVPISENFTPSDAPKLITLQREMEQNGNNADETSLKPFISIFNSHVSAVMKTEISFRKREREDGNDENMDF
;
A
#
# COMPACT_ATOMS: atom_id res chain seq x y z
N MET A 1 33.42 22.84 63.98
CA MET A 1 32.96 21.75 64.86
C MET A 1 32.09 22.35 65.96
N PRO A 2 30.91 21.77 66.26
CA PRO A 2 29.61 21.81 65.55
C PRO A 2 28.69 22.88 66.23
N SER A 3 27.42 23.16 65.86
CA SER A 3 26.29 22.25 65.71
C SER A 3 25.01 23.00 65.30
N PHE A 4 24.40 22.51 64.21
CA PHE A 4 22.98 22.31 63.89
C PHE A 4 21.93 23.44 64.00
N ALA A 5 21.40 23.82 62.82
CA ALA A 5 20.06 24.35 62.61
C ALA A 5 19.30 23.44 61.62
N GLU A 6 18.01 23.28 61.89
CA GLU A 6 17.04 22.42 61.20
C GLU A 6 16.84 22.81 59.72
N ASN A 7 16.64 21.82 58.85
CA ASN A 7 15.95 22.06 57.58
C ASN A 7 15.10 20.85 57.19
N SER A 8 13.79 21.09 57.10
CA SER A 8 12.75 20.13 56.72
C SER A 8 12.82 19.85 55.22
N SER A 9 13.09 18.60 54.83
CA SER A 9 12.98 18.12 53.45
C SER A 9 11.69 17.31 53.28
N LYS A 10 10.77 17.81 52.45
CA LYS A 10 9.66 17.04 51.88
C LYS A 10 10.13 16.46 50.55
N ALA A 11 10.13 15.13 50.46
CA ALA A 11 10.36 14.38 49.23
C ALA A 11 9.15 14.50 48.30
N MET A 12 9.39 14.75 47.02
CA MET A 12 8.42 14.57 45.94
C MET A 12 9.17 13.99 44.75
N GLU A 13 8.80 12.77 44.37
CA GLU A 13 9.33 12.01 43.23
C GLU A 13 9.08 12.75 41.92
N SER A 14 10.13 12.90 41.12
CA SER A 14 10.10 13.51 39.79
C SER A 14 9.83 12.46 38.71
N THR A 15 8.64 12.50 38.11
CA THR A 15 8.36 11.90 36.79
C THR A 15 8.94 12.77 35.67
N PRO A 16 9.59 12.20 34.64
CA PRO A 16 10.18 12.96 33.54
C PRO A 16 9.12 13.54 32.57
N PRO A 17 9.35 14.73 31.99
CA PRO A 17 8.40 15.36 31.09
C PRO A 17 8.44 14.75 29.68
N VAL A 18 7.25 14.62 29.11
CA VAL A 18 7.00 14.25 27.71
C VAL A 18 7.46 15.40 26.80
N VAL A 19 8.30 15.07 25.82
CA VAL A 19 8.79 16.02 24.81
C VAL A 19 7.71 16.18 23.74
N GLU A 20 6.98 17.29 23.76
CA GLU A 20 6.17 17.75 22.64
C GLU A 20 7.07 18.44 21.60
N SER A 21 7.24 17.81 20.44
CA SER A 21 7.94 18.40 19.30
C SER A 21 6.98 19.37 18.58
N ALA A 22 7.12 20.67 18.86
CA ALA A 22 6.49 21.74 18.11
C ALA A 22 7.14 21.88 16.72
N SER A 23 6.40 21.58 15.64
CA SER A 23 6.79 21.97 14.29
C SER A 23 6.22 23.36 13.97
N SER A 24 7.09 24.30 13.66
CA SER A 24 6.79 25.68 13.28
C SER A 24 5.98 25.76 11.98
N MET A 25 4.81 26.41 12.05
CA MET A 25 4.00 26.75 10.87
C MET A 25 4.53 28.04 10.23
N SER A 26 4.88 27.97 8.95
CA SER A 26 5.01 29.14 8.07
C SER A 26 3.69 29.34 7.31
N PRO A 27 3.25 30.59 7.05
CA PRO A 27 1.95 30.85 6.42
C PRO A 27 1.98 30.53 4.91
N PRO A 28 0.90 29.99 4.33
CA PRO A 28 0.89 29.61 2.92
C PRO A 28 0.77 30.85 2.02
N SER A 29 1.61 30.91 1.00
CA SER A 29 1.46 31.82 -0.12
C SER A 29 0.21 31.43 -0.94
N SER A 30 -0.49 32.45 -1.42
CA SER A 30 -1.73 32.34 -2.18
C SER A 30 -1.49 31.71 -3.56
N ALA A 31 -1.60 30.38 -3.65
CA ALA A 31 -1.86 29.64 -4.87
C ALA A 31 -3.33 29.19 -4.86
N ALA A 32 -4.05 29.38 -5.97
CA ALA A 32 -5.47 29.06 -6.10
C ALA A 32 -5.75 27.61 -5.66
N ALA A 33 -6.43 27.46 -4.51
CA ALA A 33 -6.81 26.16 -3.98
C ALA A 33 -7.87 25.53 -4.90
N SER A 34 -7.53 24.45 -5.61
CA SER A 34 -8.55 23.55 -6.12
C SER A 34 -9.23 22.90 -4.91
N SER A 35 -10.30 23.52 -4.42
CA SER A 35 -11.04 22.99 -3.28
C SER A 35 -11.58 21.61 -3.69
N GLY A 36 -11.25 20.58 -2.91
CA GLY A 36 -11.83 19.25 -3.06
C GLY A 36 -13.37 19.27 -3.00
N PRO A 37 -14.03 18.11 -3.20
CA PRO A 37 -15.49 18.04 -3.19
C PRO A 37 -16.12 18.71 -1.95
N SER A 38 -17.22 19.42 -2.12
CA SER A 38 -17.96 20.07 -1.04
C SER A 38 -18.62 19.04 -0.11
N SER A 39 -19.13 19.50 1.04
CA SER A 39 -19.87 18.62 1.96
C SER A 39 -21.15 18.08 1.31
N SER A 40 -21.83 18.90 0.50
CA SER A 40 -23.02 18.49 -0.26
C SER A 40 -22.68 17.48 -1.36
N ASP A 41 -21.52 17.59 -1.99
CA ASP A 41 -21.08 16.59 -2.99
C ASP A 41 -20.86 15.22 -2.35
N MET A 42 -20.21 15.19 -1.18
CA MET A 42 -20.02 13.95 -0.41
C MET A 42 -21.36 13.35 0.04
N GLN A 43 -22.29 14.21 0.49
CA GLN A 43 -23.62 13.76 0.89
C GLN A 43 -24.37 13.14 -0.30
N TYR A 44 -24.32 13.78 -1.47
CA TYR A 44 -24.91 13.25 -2.70
C TYR A 44 -24.28 11.89 -3.06
N TYR A 45 -22.96 11.77 -2.99
CA TYR A 45 -22.25 10.53 -3.29
C TYR A 45 -22.70 9.35 -2.41
N TYR A 46 -22.74 9.54 -1.09
CA TYR A 46 -23.23 8.52 -0.17
C TYR A 46 -24.75 8.31 -0.28
N GLN A 47 -25.50 9.26 -0.83
CA GLN A 47 -26.94 9.09 -1.04
C GLN A 47 -27.24 8.15 -2.21
N TYR A 48 -26.56 8.36 -3.33
CA TYR A 48 -26.96 7.82 -4.61
C TYR A 48 -25.95 6.86 -5.26
N LEU A 49 -24.65 7.00 -4.97
CA LEU A 49 -23.59 6.35 -5.77
C LEU A 49 -22.80 5.28 -4.99
N TYR A 50 -22.51 5.49 -3.70
CA TYR A 50 -21.68 4.54 -2.95
C TYR A 50 -22.33 3.13 -2.88
N PRO A 51 -21.61 2.06 -3.25
CA PRO A 51 -22.18 0.71 -3.37
C PRO A 51 -22.28 -0.03 -2.02
N PHE A 52 -23.03 0.53 -1.06
CA PHE A 52 -23.16 0.02 0.31
C PHE A 52 -23.47 -1.48 0.39
N LYS A 53 -24.40 -1.97 -0.43
CA LYS A 53 -24.82 -3.38 -0.43
C LYS A 53 -23.65 -4.31 -0.77
N VAL A 54 -22.91 -4.00 -1.82
CA VAL A 54 -21.83 -4.86 -2.32
C VAL A 54 -20.64 -4.83 -1.36
N VAL A 55 -20.29 -3.64 -0.82
CA VAL A 55 -19.24 -3.51 0.21
C VAL A 55 -19.61 -4.21 1.51
N PHE A 56 -20.88 -4.13 1.94
CA PHE A 56 -21.36 -4.87 3.10
C PHE A 56 -21.27 -6.38 2.87
N GLN A 57 -21.73 -6.88 1.72
CA GLN A 57 -21.69 -8.31 1.39
C GLN A 57 -20.26 -8.86 1.31
N TRP A 58 -19.34 -8.07 0.77
CA TRP A 58 -17.91 -8.36 0.78
C TRP A 58 -17.39 -8.62 2.21
N LEU A 59 -17.53 -7.61 3.08
CA LEU A 59 -16.99 -7.65 4.45
C LEU A 59 -17.71 -8.62 5.37
N ASN A 60 -18.97 -8.92 5.05
CA ASN A 60 -19.78 -9.89 5.76
C ASN A 60 -19.53 -11.33 5.27
N HIS A 61 -18.87 -11.54 4.12
CA HIS A 61 -18.58 -12.85 3.51
C HIS A 61 -19.80 -13.76 3.26
N TYR A 62 -21.02 -13.23 3.40
CA TYR A 62 -22.25 -13.99 3.30
C TYR A 62 -23.43 -13.06 2.97
N PRO A 63 -24.51 -13.54 2.33
CA PRO A 63 -25.65 -12.68 1.99
C PRO A 63 -26.43 -12.17 3.21
N LYS A 64 -26.53 -12.96 4.28
CA LYS A 64 -27.24 -12.60 5.52
C LYS A 64 -26.26 -12.00 6.53
N PRO A 65 -26.60 -10.90 7.22
CA PRO A 65 -25.75 -10.30 8.24
C PRO A 65 -25.26 -11.31 9.27
N GLN A 66 -23.97 -11.27 9.58
CA GLN A 66 -23.32 -12.11 10.57
C GLN A 66 -22.21 -11.33 11.29
N ARG A 67 -21.51 -12.02 12.20
CA ARG A 67 -20.46 -11.47 13.06
C ARG A 67 -19.41 -10.68 12.30
N ASP A 68 -19.02 -11.13 11.12
CA ASP A 68 -17.95 -10.53 10.30
C ASP A 68 -18.23 -9.08 9.91
N MET A 69 -19.48 -8.62 10.00
CA MET A 69 -19.88 -7.24 9.78
C MET A 69 -20.36 -6.55 11.07
N ILE A 70 -21.17 -7.24 11.88
CA ILE A 70 -21.69 -6.72 13.16
C ILE A 70 -20.56 -6.34 14.12
N ASN A 71 -19.51 -7.15 14.17
CA ASN A 71 -18.36 -6.95 15.04
C ASN A 71 -17.16 -6.31 14.33
N ARG A 72 -17.34 -5.77 13.13
CA ARG A 72 -16.25 -5.12 12.39
C ARG A 72 -16.11 -3.67 12.77
N GLU A 73 -14.87 -3.26 13.01
CA GLU A 73 -14.56 -1.85 13.25
C GLU A 73 -14.58 -1.04 11.96
N PHE A 74 -15.19 0.13 12.04
CA PHE A 74 -15.05 1.21 11.07
C PHE A 74 -14.59 2.47 11.78
N ALA A 75 -13.66 3.20 11.15
CA ALA A 75 -13.29 4.55 11.56
C ALA A 75 -13.76 5.58 10.53
N MET A 76 -14.25 6.72 10.99
CA MET A 76 -14.68 7.84 10.15
C MET A 76 -13.74 9.02 10.34
N ALA A 77 -13.21 9.55 9.23
CA ALA A 77 -12.40 10.76 9.22
C ALA A 77 -13.23 11.92 8.63
N PHE A 78 -13.32 13.01 9.38
CA PHE A 78 -14.15 14.17 9.02
C PHE A 78 -13.28 15.33 8.53
N ARG A 79 -13.91 16.23 7.75
CA ARG A 79 -13.25 17.44 7.21
C ARG A 79 -12.70 18.38 8.28
N SER A 80 -13.27 18.34 9.48
CA SER A 80 -12.79 19.10 10.63
C SER A 80 -11.46 18.60 11.19
N GLY A 81 -10.94 17.47 10.71
CA GLY A 81 -9.81 16.75 11.30
C GLY A 81 -10.21 15.79 12.42
N ALA A 82 -11.48 15.76 12.82
CA ALA A 82 -11.97 14.78 13.77
C ALA A 82 -11.86 13.35 13.20
N TYR A 83 -11.56 12.40 14.07
CA TYR A 83 -11.40 10.99 13.71
C TYR A 83 -12.09 10.10 14.74
N LYS A 84 -13.12 9.36 14.30
CA LYS A 84 -13.97 8.55 15.18
C LYS A 84 -13.81 7.07 14.88
N ARG A 85 -13.14 6.35 15.77
CA ARG A 85 -12.95 4.89 15.73
C ARG A 85 -14.12 4.12 16.34
N TYR A 86 -14.04 2.78 16.25
CA TYR A 86 -14.94 1.85 16.91
C TYR A 86 -16.43 1.99 16.55
N ASN A 87 -16.73 2.38 15.31
CA ASN A 87 -18.09 2.23 14.78
C ASN A 87 -18.28 0.79 14.29
N SER A 88 -19.51 0.28 14.34
CA SER A 88 -19.88 -1.00 13.73
C SER A 88 -21.36 -0.99 13.32
N PHE A 89 -21.73 -1.82 12.35
CA PHE A 89 -23.05 -1.76 11.70
C PHE A 89 -23.64 -3.16 11.54
N ASN A 90 -24.94 -3.30 11.85
CA ASN A 90 -25.60 -4.62 11.83
C ASN A 90 -26.18 -4.96 10.46
N THR A 91 -26.56 -3.97 9.67
CA THR A 91 -27.27 -4.15 8.39
C THR A 91 -26.78 -3.17 7.33
N VAL A 92 -27.06 -3.46 6.06
CA VAL A 92 -26.77 -2.54 4.94
C VAL A 92 -27.44 -1.19 5.16
N GLN A 93 -28.68 -1.20 5.68
CA GLN A 93 -29.47 -0.01 5.96
C GLN A 93 -28.83 0.84 7.07
N GLU A 94 -28.42 0.21 8.18
CA GLU A 94 -27.72 0.92 9.26
C GLU A 94 -26.38 1.49 8.79
N PHE A 95 -25.60 0.70 8.04
CA PHE A 95 -24.33 1.16 7.47
C PHE A 95 -24.53 2.39 6.58
N LYS A 96 -25.50 2.34 5.65
CA LYS A 96 -25.85 3.46 4.78
C LYS A 96 -26.30 4.69 5.57
N GLN A 97 -27.24 4.53 6.49
CA GLN A 97 -27.79 5.64 7.28
C GLN A 97 -26.72 6.32 8.16
N GLN A 98 -25.84 5.56 8.81
CA GLN A 98 -24.81 6.10 9.67
C GLN A 98 -23.73 6.85 8.87
N ILE A 99 -23.30 6.32 7.72
CA ILE A 99 -22.33 7.01 6.85
C ILE A 99 -22.94 8.27 6.25
N GLN A 100 -24.20 8.23 5.80
CA GLN A 100 -24.89 9.42 5.30
C GLN A 100 -25.05 10.50 6.37
N LYS A 101 -25.42 10.11 7.59
CA LYS A 101 -25.56 11.03 8.72
C LYS A 101 -24.21 11.62 9.14
N GLY A 102 -23.15 10.81 9.14
CA GLY A 102 -21.81 11.27 9.49
C GLY A 102 -21.16 12.13 8.39
N ASN A 103 -21.47 11.85 7.13
CA ASN A 103 -20.88 12.46 5.94
C ASN A 103 -19.34 12.63 6.02
N PRO A 104 -18.58 11.56 6.32
CA PRO A 104 -17.14 11.66 6.49
C PRO A 104 -16.44 11.88 5.14
N ASP A 105 -15.28 12.54 5.15
CA ASP A 105 -14.43 12.67 3.95
C ASP A 105 -13.95 11.29 3.48
N ARG A 106 -13.72 10.36 4.42
CA ARG A 106 -13.48 8.94 4.15
C ARG A 106 -13.83 8.11 5.38
N PHE A 107 -13.97 6.81 5.19
CA PHE A 107 -13.96 5.85 6.28
C PHE A 107 -13.00 4.70 6.00
N GLU A 108 -12.57 4.05 7.08
CA GLU A 108 -11.55 3.01 7.09
C GLU A 108 -12.11 1.75 7.74
N ILE A 109 -11.69 0.61 7.23
CA ILE A 109 -12.16 -0.73 7.61
C ILE A 109 -11.10 -1.37 8.49
N GLY A 110 -11.53 -1.88 9.63
CA GLY A 110 -10.68 -2.54 10.63
C GLY A 110 -11.01 -4.02 10.79
N ALA A 111 -10.53 -4.57 11.91
CA ALA A 111 -10.72 -5.97 12.25
C ALA A 111 -12.16 -6.32 12.62
N VAL A 112 -12.49 -7.60 12.48
CA VAL A 112 -13.62 -8.24 13.14
C VAL A 112 -13.20 -8.59 14.56
N TYR A 113 -14.01 -8.17 15.54
CA TYR A 113 -13.78 -8.41 16.95
C TYR A 113 -14.69 -9.53 17.50
N ASN A 114 -14.41 -9.99 18.71
CA ASN A 114 -15.27 -10.92 19.44
C ASN A 114 -16.57 -10.28 19.96
N LYS A 115 -16.62 -8.95 20.09
CA LYS A 115 -17.78 -8.15 20.50
C LYS A 115 -17.96 -6.95 19.56
N PRO A 116 -19.15 -6.35 19.44
CA PRO A 116 -19.36 -5.18 18.60
C PRO A 116 -18.47 -4.00 19.02
N PRO A 117 -17.65 -3.42 18.12
CA PRO A 117 -16.80 -2.26 18.42
C PRO A 117 -17.55 -1.06 19.00
N ARG A 118 -18.80 -0.83 18.58
CA ARG A 118 -19.63 0.28 19.09
C ARG A 118 -19.92 0.19 20.59
N ASP A 119 -19.82 -0.99 21.19
CA ASP A 119 -20.07 -1.24 22.62
C ASP A 119 -18.77 -1.11 23.45
N ARG A 120 -17.66 -0.69 22.84
CA ARG A 120 -16.33 -0.62 23.47
C ARG A 120 -16.32 0.11 24.81
N ASP A 121 -17.07 1.20 24.93
CA ASP A 121 -17.05 2.01 26.16
C ASP A 121 -17.79 1.33 27.33
N SER A 122 -18.59 0.29 27.05
CA SER A 122 -19.25 -0.55 28.04
C SER A 122 -18.53 -1.88 28.31
N VAL A 123 -17.36 -2.09 27.70
CA VAL A 123 -16.59 -3.34 27.77
C VAL A 123 -15.16 -3.06 28.22
N LEU A 124 -14.59 -3.91 29.07
CA LEU A 124 -13.18 -3.79 29.45
C LEU A 124 -12.28 -3.97 28.21
N LYS A 125 -11.27 -3.11 28.05
CA LYS A 125 -10.35 -3.15 26.89
C LYS A 125 -9.70 -4.53 26.70
N THR A 126 -9.42 -5.25 27.79
CA THR A 126 -8.83 -6.60 27.78
C THR A 126 -9.76 -7.68 27.20
N GLU A 127 -11.06 -7.42 27.13
CA GLU A 127 -12.07 -8.34 26.62
C GLU A 127 -12.38 -8.15 25.13
N MET A 128 -12.04 -7.00 24.54
CA MET A 128 -12.27 -6.73 23.13
C MET A 128 -11.05 -7.18 22.31
N LYS A 129 -11.17 -8.35 21.70
CA LYS A 129 -10.07 -9.02 20.99
C LYS A 129 -10.35 -9.08 19.49
N PRO A 130 -9.38 -8.68 18.64
CA PRO A 130 -9.49 -8.89 17.20
C PRO A 130 -9.42 -10.39 16.90
N ILE A 131 -10.27 -10.86 15.99
CA ILE A 131 -10.38 -12.27 15.58
C ILE A 131 -9.83 -12.45 14.18
N GLU A 132 -10.26 -11.61 13.23
CA GLU A 132 -9.87 -11.73 11.83
C GLU A 132 -9.92 -10.38 11.12
N LYS A 133 -9.14 -10.23 10.06
CA LYS A 133 -9.17 -9.11 9.13
C LYS A 133 -8.53 -9.55 7.83
N GLU A 134 -9.04 -9.10 6.69
CA GLU A 134 -8.35 -9.23 5.41
C GLU A 134 -6.85 -8.91 5.54
N LEU A 135 -6.01 -9.71 4.90
CA LEU A 135 -4.59 -9.38 4.76
C LEU A 135 -4.50 -8.26 3.72
N VAL A 136 -3.81 -7.18 4.08
CA VAL A 136 -3.76 -5.97 3.27
C VAL A 136 -2.33 -5.59 2.99
N PHE A 137 -2.11 -5.04 1.80
CA PHE A 137 -0.84 -4.44 1.41
C PHE A 137 -1.12 -3.06 0.85
N ASP A 138 -0.21 -2.11 1.12
CA ASP A 138 -0.28 -0.75 0.61
C ASP A 138 1.04 -0.41 -0.09
N ILE A 139 0.92 0.17 -1.28
CA ILE A 139 2.03 0.66 -2.09
C ILE A 139 1.75 2.11 -2.41
N ASP A 140 2.68 2.99 -2.02
CA ASP A 140 2.66 4.40 -2.38
C ASP A 140 3.78 4.72 -3.39
N MET A 141 3.49 5.65 -4.30
CA MET A 141 4.42 6.10 -5.34
C MET A 141 5.59 6.91 -4.80
N ASP A 142 5.46 7.56 -3.64
CA ASP A 142 6.52 8.41 -3.06
C ASP A 142 7.80 7.63 -2.78
N ASP A 143 7.67 6.35 -2.48
CA ASP A 143 8.80 5.45 -2.26
C ASP A 143 9.66 5.26 -3.54
N TYR A 144 9.18 5.72 -4.68
CA TYR A 144 9.85 5.69 -5.98
C TYR A 144 10.30 7.07 -6.45
N ASP A 145 10.16 8.14 -5.65
CA ASP A 145 10.49 9.52 -6.04
C ASP A 145 11.92 9.69 -6.54
N ALA A 146 12.87 8.92 -5.99
CA ALA A 146 14.26 8.96 -6.42
C ALA A 146 14.50 8.42 -7.85
N PHE A 147 13.54 7.66 -8.38
CA PHE A 147 13.67 6.93 -9.64
C PHE A 147 12.66 7.36 -10.70
N ARG A 148 11.82 8.35 -10.40
CA ARG A 148 10.89 8.95 -11.35
C ARG A 148 11.20 10.42 -11.58
N THR A 149 10.96 10.89 -12.80
CA THR A 149 11.20 12.28 -13.21
C THR A 149 9.98 12.92 -13.83
N CYS A 150 8.99 12.13 -14.26
CA CYS A 150 7.78 12.64 -14.89
C CYS A 150 6.82 13.32 -13.90
N CYS A 151 6.94 13.03 -12.60
CA CYS A 151 6.14 13.57 -11.50
C CYS A 151 6.99 13.64 -10.22
N SER A 152 6.53 14.38 -9.22
CA SER A 152 7.11 14.40 -7.87
C SER A 152 6.02 14.42 -6.79
N GLY A 153 6.34 13.90 -5.60
CA GLY A 153 5.45 13.87 -4.44
C GLY A 153 4.04 13.36 -4.75
N ALA A 154 3.03 14.18 -4.49
CA ALA A 154 1.63 13.78 -4.60
C ALA A 154 1.15 13.45 -6.03
N HIS A 155 1.87 13.90 -7.07
CA HIS A 155 1.43 13.77 -8.46
C HIS A 155 1.73 12.39 -9.03
N VAL A 156 0.87 11.91 -9.94
CA VAL A 156 1.04 10.64 -10.66
C VAL A 156 0.53 10.77 -12.09
N CYS A 157 1.12 10.03 -13.02
CA CYS A 157 0.66 9.90 -14.39
C CYS A 157 0.86 8.45 -14.88
N GLU A 158 0.39 8.16 -16.09
CA GLU A 158 0.53 6.84 -16.74
C GLU A 158 1.97 6.31 -16.77
N LYS A 159 2.97 7.21 -16.86
CA LYS A 159 4.38 6.83 -16.94
C LYS A 159 4.88 6.25 -15.62
N CYS A 160 4.77 6.99 -14.52
CA CYS A 160 5.23 6.50 -13.23
C CYS A 160 4.30 5.43 -12.65
N TRP A 161 3.02 5.36 -13.05
CA TRP A 161 2.11 4.29 -12.64
C TRP A 161 2.64 2.88 -12.97
N LYS A 162 3.50 2.75 -13.98
CA LYS A 162 4.23 1.50 -14.28
C LYS A 162 4.98 0.92 -13.07
N PHE A 163 5.45 1.75 -12.11
CA PHE A 163 6.01 1.24 -10.85
C PHE A 163 4.97 0.43 -10.06
N ILE A 164 3.75 0.95 -9.92
CA ILE A 164 2.65 0.28 -9.22
C ILE A 164 2.19 -0.95 -10.00
N SER A 165 2.05 -0.86 -11.33
CA SER A 165 1.68 -2.01 -12.16
C SER A 165 2.68 -3.16 -12.02
N LEU A 166 3.98 -2.87 -12.05
CA LEU A 166 5.03 -3.88 -11.84
C LEU A 166 5.02 -4.44 -10.42
N ALA A 167 4.77 -3.59 -9.42
CA ALA A 167 4.66 -4.03 -8.04
C ALA A 167 3.47 -4.98 -7.84
N ILE A 168 2.30 -4.64 -8.39
CA ILE A 168 1.11 -5.51 -8.42
C ILE A 168 1.44 -6.84 -9.08
N LYS A 169 2.13 -6.84 -10.23
CA LYS A 169 2.50 -8.07 -10.94
C LYS A 169 3.39 -9.00 -10.09
N VAL A 170 4.44 -8.46 -9.48
CA VAL A 170 5.34 -9.23 -8.60
C VAL A 170 4.58 -9.79 -7.39
N MET A 171 3.72 -8.97 -6.79
CA MET A 171 2.95 -9.38 -5.62
C MET A 171 1.89 -10.43 -5.93
N ASN A 172 1.12 -10.26 -7.00
CA ASN A 172 0.14 -11.24 -7.46
C ASN A 172 0.78 -12.60 -7.74
N THR A 173 1.93 -12.61 -8.40
CA THR A 173 2.69 -13.86 -8.65
C THR A 173 2.98 -14.59 -7.34
N SER A 174 3.35 -13.86 -6.29
CA SER A 174 3.64 -14.47 -4.98
C SER A 174 2.37 -14.89 -4.24
N PHE A 175 1.30 -14.10 -4.35
CA PHE A 175 -0.01 -14.44 -3.79
C PHE A 175 -0.53 -15.75 -4.38
N GLU A 176 -0.46 -15.92 -5.69
CA GLU A 176 -0.98 -17.08 -6.42
C GLU A 176 -0.05 -18.29 -6.29
N GLU A 177 1.24 -18.14 -6.60
CA GLU A 177 2.16 -19.27 -6.73
C GLU A 177 2.76 -19.74 -5.39
N ASP A 178 3.06 -18.82 -4.48
CA ASP A 178 3.76 -19.15 -3.23
C ASP A 178 2.77 -19.34 -2.09
N PHE A 179 1.80 -18.45 -1.99
CA PHE A 179 0.83 -18.47 -0.91
C PHE A 179 -0.43 -19.23 -1.29
N GLY A 180 -0.81 -19.34 -2.57
CA GLY A 180 -2.04 -20.00 -3.03
C GLY A 180 -3.32 -19.22 -2.75
N PHE A 181 -3.24 -17.89 -2.64
CA PHE A 181 -4.41 -17.02 -2.44
C PHE A 181 -5.21 -16.90 -3.73
N GLN A 182 -6.53 -16.87 -3.61
CA GLN A 182 -7.44 -16.84 -4.76
C GLN A 182 -8.34 -15.61 -4.75
N ASP A 183 -8.68 -15.11 -3.56
CA ASP A 183 -9.71 -14.11 -3.36
C ASP A 183 -9.05 -12.78 -2.96
N PHE A 184 -8.39 -12.10 -3.89
CA PHE A 184 -7.82 -10.78 -3.65
C PHE A 184 -8.18 -9.74 -4.70
N ILE A 185 -8.17 -8.47 -4.29
CA ILE A 185 -8.49 -7.34 -5.17
C ILE A 185 -7.59 -6.13 -4.86
N TRP A 186 -7.11 -5.49 -5.91
CA TRP A 186 -6.39 -4.22 -5.82
C TRP A 186 -7.35 -3.06 -6.00
N VAL A 187 -7.16 -2.01 -5.21
CA VAL A 187 -8.00 -0.82 -5.16
C VAL A 187 -7.11 0.42 -5.23
N PHE A 188 -7.43 1.33 -6.14
CA PHE A 188 -6.74 2.60 -6.27
C PHE A 188 -6.94 3.42 -5.00
N SER A 189 -5.85 3.98 -4.45
CA SER A 189 -5.92 4.80 -3.24
C SER A 189 -6.56 6.17 -3.47
N GLY A 190 -7.00 6.49 -4.70
CA GLY A 190 -7.63 7.75 -5.06
C GLY A 190 -6.63 8.89 -5.37
N ARG A 191 -5.33 8.67 -5.13
CA ARG A 191 -4.28 9.63 -5.51
C ARG A 191 -3.16 9.00 -6.32
N ARG A 192 -2.33 8.16 -5.71
CA ARG A 192 -1.05 7.74 -6.29
C ARG A 192 -0.59 6.33 -5.90
N GLY A 193 -1.35 5.63 -5.09
CA GLY A 193 -1.01 4.30 -4.60
C GLY A 193 -2.11 3.29 -4.86
N ALA A 194 -1.88 2.07 -4.40
CA ALA A 194 -2.82 0.95 -4.52
C ALA A 194 -2.85 0.12 -3.24
N HIS A 195 -4.04 -0.29 -2.84
CA HIS A 195 -4.27 -1.16 -1.70
C HIS A 195 -4.70 -2.54 -2.19
N CYS A 196 -4.03 -3.61 -1.75
CA CYS A 196 -4.50 -4.97 -1.93
C CYS A 196 -5.33 -5.39 -0.72
N TRP A 197 -6.43 -6.09 -0.97
CA TRP A 197 -7.24 -6.75 0.04
C TRP A 197 -7.36 -8.24 -0.29
N ILE A 198 -6.81 -9.10 0.55
CA ILE A 198 -6.86 -10.55 0.42
C ILE A 198 -7.91 -11.09 1.39
N SER A 199 -8.96 -11.67 0.82
CA SER A 199 -10.19 -12.08 1.49
C SER A 199 -10.27 -13.58 1.73
N ASP A 200 -9.31 -14.40 1.28
CA ASP A 200 -9.23 -15.82 1.61
C ASP A 200 -9.38 -16.06 3.12
N LYS A 201 -10.20 -17.03 3.54
CA LYS A 201 -10.46 -17.30 4.97
C LYS A 201 -9.16 -17.46 5.77
N ARG A 202 -8.20 -18.21 5.24
CA ARG A 202 -6.88 -18.43 5.87
C ARG A 202 -6.02 -17.16 5.94
N ALA A 203 -6.20 -16.20 5.05
CA ALA A 203 -5.56 -14.88 5.13
C ALA A 203 -6.20 -14.05 6.24
N ARG A 204 -7.53 -14.12 6.37
CA ARG A 204 -8.27 -13.31 7.35
C ARG A 204 -7.90 -13.65 8.79
N VAL A 205 -7.67 -14.93 9.07
CA VAL A 205 -7.35 -15.45 10.42
C VAL A 205 -5.86 -15.44 10.77
N LEU A 206 -5.00 -14.88 9.93
CA LEU A 206 -3.57 -14.77 10.24
C LEU A 206 -3.35 -13.90 11.48
N THR A 207 -2.52 -14.42 12.40
CA THR A 207 -2.00 -13.67 13.55
C THR A 207 -1.01 -12.61 13.10
N ASP A 208 -0.75 -11.61 13.95
CA ASP A 208 0.24 -10.55 13.67
C ASP A 208 1.64 -11.12 13.40
N SER A 209 2.01 -12.22 14.07
CA SER A 209 3.29 -12.90 13.81
C SER A 209 3.33 -13.54 12.42
N GLN A 210 2.25 -14.21 12.00
CA GLN A 210 2.17 -14.78 10.67
C GLN A 210 2.13 -13.70 9.58
N ARG A 211 1.37 -12.61 9.79
CA ARG A 211 1.36 -11.43 8.90
C ARG A 211 2.75 -10.85 8.74
N ARG A 212 3.50 -10.72 9.83
CA ARG A 212 4.90 -10.28 9.80
C ARG A 212 5.78 -11.24 8.99
N GLY A 213 5.63 -12.55 9.16
CA GLY A 213 6.37 -13.55 8.37
C GLY A 213 6.10 -13.42 6.88
N MET A 214 4.84 -13.23 6.48
CA MET A 214 4.48 -12.99 5.08
C MET A 214 5.02 -11.66 4.56
N LEU A 215 4.94 -10.60 5.37
CA LEU A 215 5.55 -9.33 5.02
C LEU A 215 7.06 -9.45 4.86
N ASP A 216 7.76 -10.16 5.74
CA ASP A 216 9.22 -10.33 5.66
C ASP A 216 9.65 -11.12 4.43
N TYR A 217 8.83 -12.07 3.97
CA TYR A 217 9.01 -12.77 2.70
C TYR A 217 8.91 -11.81 1.50
N MET A 218 7.92 -10.92 1.52
CA MET A 218 7.63 -9.99 0.41
C MET A 218 8.44 -8.69 0.47
N ASN A 219 8.88 -8.25 1.64
CA ASN A 219 9.56 -6.98 1.85
C ASN A 219 11.07 -7.12 1.66
N VAL A 220 11.46 -7.33 0.41
CA VAL A 220 12.85 -7.56 -0.01
C VAL A 220 13.68 -6.28 0.12
N ILE A 221 13.10 -5.10 -0.14
CA ILE A 221 13.76 -3.79 0.00
C ILE A 221 13.52 -3.22 1.40
N LYS A 222 14.28 -3.71 2.38
CA LYS A 222 14.12 -3.32 3.80
C LYS A 222 14.69 -1.93 4.12
N ASP A 223 15.89 -1.64 3.62
CA ASP A 223 16.52 -0.32 3.74
C ASP A 223 16.32 0.43 2.42
N ARG A 224 15.64 1.58 2.49
CA ARG A 224 15.38 2.46 1.33
C ARG A 224 16.43 3.57 1.22
N ASN A 225 17.47 3.53 2.05
CA ASN A 225 18.59 4.44 1.94
C ASN A 225 19.38 4.16 0.65
N LEU A 226 19.25 5.09 -0.29
CA LEU A 226 19.87 5.02 -1.60
C LEU A 226 21.40 4.95 -1.53
N GLU A 227 22.00 5.56 -0.52
CA GLU A 227 23.46 5.68 -0.37
C GLU A 227 24.12 4.38 0.13
N LYS A 228 23.33 3.33 0.36
CA LYS A 228 23.82 2.03 0.82
C LYS A 228 23.61 0.94 -0.22
N LYS A 229 24.60 0.06 -0.32
CA LYS A 229 24.48 -1.17 -1.10
C LYS A 229 23.46 -2.12 -0.48
N MET A 230 22.53 -2.62 -1.29
CA MET A 230 21.69 -3.75 -0.90
C MET A 230 22.53 -5.03 -0.86
N ASN A 231 22.50 -5.73 0.27
CA ASN A 231 23.24 -6.98 0.48
C ASN A 231 22.29 -8.18 0.36
N PHE A 232 21.88 -8.49 -0.87
CA PHE A 232 21.07 -9.68 -1.11
C PHE A 232 21.92 -10.94 -1.04
N ILE A 233 21.40 -11.96 -0.35
CA ILE A 233 22.06 -13.28 -0.22
C ILE A 233 22.08 -13.96 -1.59
N ARG A 234 23.21 -14.62 -1.89
CA ARG A 234 23.42 -15.41 -3.11
C ARG A 234 23.55 -16.90 -2.78
N PRO A 235 23.00 -17.83 -3.61
CA PRO A 235 22.11 -17.54 -4.73
C PRO A 235 20.80 -16.88 -4.25
N TYR A 236 20.15 -16.12 -5.13
CA TYR A 236 18.86 -15.52 -4.79
C TYR A 236 17.86 -16.60 -4.37
N HIS A 237 17.05 -16.27 -3.37
CA HIS A 237 15.84 -17.05 -3.08
C HIS A 237 14.96 -17.13 -4.34
N PRO A 238 14.24 -18.25 -4.61
CA PRO A 238 13.41 -18.40 -5.81
C PRO A 238 12.48 -17.22 -6.11
N HIS A 239 11.85 -16.66 -5.07
CA HIS A 239 11.06 -15.42 -5.17
C HIS A 239 11.82 -14.24 -5.76
N LEU A 240 13.05 -13.97 -5.29
CA LEU A 240 13.88 -12.87 -5.80
C LEU A 240 14.29 -13.13 -7.25
N SER A 241 14.68 -14.37 -7.57
CA SER A 241 15.03 -14.77 -8.94
C SER A 241 13.86 -14.55 -9.89
N ARG A 242 12.66 -15.03 -9.54
CA ARG A 242 11.44 -14.85 -10.34
C ARG A 242 11.06 -13.38 -10.45
N SER A 243 11.15 -12.63 -9.37
CA SER A 243 10.89 -11.18 -9.35
C SER A 243 11.85 -10.42 -10.28
N LEU A 244 13.13 -10.77 -10.28
CA LEU A 244 14.11 -10.18 -11.20
C LEU A 244 13.74 -10.45 -12.66
N GLU A 245 13.35 -11.68 -13.01
CA GLU A 245 12.94 -12.03 -14.37
C GLU A 245 11.66 -11.30 -14.81
N ILE A 246 10.74 -11.02 -13.89
CA ILE A 246 9.56 -10.17 -14.16
C ILE A 246 9.98 -8.72 -14.46
N LEU A 247 10.91 -8.15 -13.68
CA LEU A 247 11.21 -6.72 -13.69
C LEU A 247 12.25 -6.32 -14.75
N LYS A 248 13.24 -7.18 -14.99
CA LYS A 248 14.39 -6.93 -15.87
C LYS A 248 14.02 -6.52 -17.30
N PRO A 249 13.00 -7.13 -17.97
CA PRO A 249 12.59 -6.71 -19.31
C PRO A 249 12.12 -5.24 -19.41
N HIS A 250 11.63 -4.68 -18.31
CA HIS A 250 11.10 -3.32 -18.28
C HIS A 250 12.19 -2.27 -18.01
N PHE A 251 13.30 -2.65 -17.40
CA PHE A 251 14.30 -1.73 -16.86
C PHE A 251 14.87 -0.76 -17.92
N THR A 252 15.24 -1.25 -19.10
CA THR A 252 15.82 -0.39 -20.14
C THR A 252 14.82 0.60 -20.70
N ALA A 253 13.63 0.15 -21.10
CA ALA A 253 12.63 1.04 -21.70
C ALA A 253 12.08 2.03 -20.67
N PHE A 254 11.81 1.56 -19.46
CA PHE A 254 11.15 2.34 -18.42
C PHE A 254 12.14 3.22 -17.62
N ILE A 255 13.16 2.61 -17.02
CA ILE A 255 14.07 3.35 -16.12
C ILE A 255 15.11 4.12 -16.92
N LEU A 256 15.81 3.47 -17.85
CA LEU A 256 16.94 4.10 -18.53
C LEU A 256 16.54 5.15 -19.58
N ARG A 257 15.32 5.07 -20.13
CA ARG A 257 14.86 5.93 -21.22
C ARG A 257 13.67 6.81 -20.85
N GLU A 258 12.60 6.23 -20.29
CA GLU A 258 11.38 6.98 -20.01
C GLU A 258 11.47 7.85 -18.75
N GLN A 259 12.05 7.33 -17.67
CA GLN A 259 12.30 8.10 -16.45
C GLN A 259 13.66 8.81 -16.49
N ASP A 260 14.70 8.19 -17.04
CA ASP A 260 16.05 8.76 -17.15
C ASP A 260 16.56 9.44 -15.83
N PRO A 261 16.39 8.83 -14.64
CA PRO A 261 16.66 9.52 -13.36
C PRO A 261 18.15 9.81 -13.16
N TRP A 262 19.02 9.02 -13.79
CA TRP A 262 20.47 9.15 -13.69
C TRP A 262 21.06 10.14 -14.67
N GLN A 263 20.28 10.81 -15.52
CA GLN A 263 20.76 12.00 -16.24
C GLN A 263 21.29 13.04 -15.24
N LYS A 264 20.60 13.18 -14.10
CA LYS A 264 21.05 13.99 -12.97
C LYS A 264 22.17 13.27 -12.22
N ASP A 265 23.39 13.78 -12.34
CA ASP A 265 24.60 13.14 -11.80
C ASP A 265 24.53 12.88 -10.29
N THR A 266 23.90 13.78 -9.52
CA THR A 266 23.71 13.59 -8.08
C THR A 266 22.91 12.33 -7.74
N VAL A 267 21.87 12.02 -8.50
CA VAL A 267 21.09 10.79 -8.31
C VAL A 267 21.94 9.57 -8.67
N ALA A 268 22.69 9.63 -9.77
CA ALA A 268 23.61 8.55 -10.16
C ALA A 268 24.68 8.28 -9.10
N PHE A 269 25.24 9.33 -8.49
CA PHE A 269 26.22 9.23 -7.42
C PHE A 269 25.64 8.64 -6.14
N GLN A 270 24.39 8.99 -5.82
CA GLN A 270 23.72 8.50 -4.63
C GLN A 270 23.19 7.08 -4.78
N THR A 271 22.97 6.57 -5.99
CA THR A 271 22.29 5.28 -6.20
C THR A 271 23.15 4.23 -6.93
N ILE A 272 23.79 4.58 -8.04
CA ILE A 272 24.58 3.62 -8.83
C ILE A 272 25.90 3.31 -8.12
N LEU A 273 26.67 4.35 -7.77
CA LEU A 273 28.03 4.16 -7.25
C LEU A 273 28.09 3.33 -5.96
N PRO A 274 27.17 3.48 -5.00
CA PRO A 274 27.14 2.64 -3.80
C PRO A 274 26.73 1.18 -4.10
N ALA A 275 25.96 0.94 -5.16
CA ALA A 275 25.47 -0.41 -5.51
C ALA A 275 26.56 -1.30 -6.13
N LEU A 276 27.62 -0.71 -6.71
CA LEU A 276 28.71 -1.44 -7.33
C LEU A 276 29.61 -2.12 -6.28
N HIS A 277 30.12 -3.30 -6.60
CA HIS A 277 30.98 -4.08 -5.70
C HIS A 277 32.42 -3.57 -5.63
N ASP A 278 32.87 -2.80 -6.63
CA ASP A 278 34.24 -2.35 -6.78
C ASP A 278 34.34 -0.83 -6.59
N LYS A 279 35.06 -0.40 -5.54
CA LYS A 279 35.25 1.00 -5.21
C LYS A 279 36.08 1.75 -6.26
N LEU A 280 37.06 1.10 -6.89
CA LEU A 280 37.90 1.74 -7.92
C LEU A 280 37.07 2.03 -9.18
N LEU A 281 36.16 1.12 -9.54
CA LEU A 281 35.19 1.37 -10.59
C LEU A 281 34.26 2.54 -10.22
N SER A 282 33.73 2.58 -9.00
CA SER A 282 32.88 3.67 -8.54
C SER A 282 33.59 5.03 -8.57
N GLU A 283 34.85 5.10 -8.14
CA GLU A 283 35.68 6.32 -8.19
C GLU A 283 35.95 6.76 -9.63
N ALA A 284 36.26 5.82 -10.52
CA ALA A 284 36.50 6.11 -11.93
C ALA A 284 35.23 6.58 -12.66
N LEU A 285 34.07 5.96 -12.38
CA LEU A 285 32.78 6.42 -12.90
C LEU A 285 32.43 7.80 -12.37
N LYS A 286 32.64 8.06 -11.07
CA LYS A 286 32.43 9.38 -10.47
C LYS A 286 33.26 10.45 -11.18
N LYS A 287 34.56 10.21 -11.34
CA LYS A 287 35.47 11.10 -12.06
C LYS A 287 34.99 11.31 -13.50
N TYR A 288 34.71 10.23 -14.22
CA TYR A 288 34.29 10.28 -15.62
C TYR A 288 32.99 11.07 -15.83
N TRP A 289 31.98 10.87 -14.97
CA TRP A 289 30.72 11.62 -15.04
C TRP A 289 30.84 13.05 -14.53
N THR A 290 31.77 13.36 -13.61
CA THR A 290 32.09 14.76 -13.26
C THR A 290 32.74 15.51 -14.43
N GLU A 291 33.64 14.85 -15.17
CA GLU A 291 34.28 15.43 -16.36
C GLU A 291 33.34 15.49 -17.58
N ASN A 292 32.31 14.63 -17.61
CA ASN A 292 31.33 14.51 -18.69
C ASN A 292 29.90 14.56 -18.09
N PRO A 293 29.44 15.72 -17.60
CA PRO A 293 28.17 15.84 -16.89
C PRO A 293 26.96 15.64 -17.79
N GLY A 294 25.82 15.29 -17.19
CA GLY A 294 24.52 15.24 -17.89
C GLY A 294 24.33 14.08 -18.88
N ARG A 295 25.23 13.08 -18.88
CA ARG A 295 25.06 11.84 -19.66
C ARG A 295 23.75 11.14 -19.30
N SER A 296 22.99 10.65 -20.27
CA SER A 296 21.74 9.92 -20.01
C SER A 296 21.98 8.64 -19.18
N SER A 297 20.94 8.17 -18.51
CA SER A 297 20.92 6.93 -17.73
C SER A 297 21.35 5.74 -18.56
N GLU A 298 20.87 5.61 -19.80
CA GLU A 298 21.28 4.53 -20.71
C GLU A 298 22.78 4.61 -21.04
N THR A 299 23.32 5.81 -21.20
CA THR A 299 24.75 6.01 -21.47
C THR A 299 25.57 5.66 -20.23
N LYS A 300 25.19 6.17 -19.05
CA LYS A 300 25.82 5.83 -17.77
C LYS A 300 25.79 4.32 -17.50
N TRP A 301 24.70 3.65 -17.86
CA TRP A 301 24.58 2.19 -17.72
C TRP A 301 25.59 1.41 -18.57
N LYS A 302 25.90 1.93 -19.77
CA LYS A 302 26.94 1.39 -20.67
C LYS A 302 28.35 1.72 -20.18
N ASP A 303 28.55 2.92 -19.63
CA ASP A 303 29.84 3.35 -19.06
C ASP A 303 30.32 2.38 -17.98
N ILE A 304 29.41 1.87 -17.14
CA ILE A 304 29.72 0.85 -16.11
C ILE A 304 30.44 -0.34 -16.72
N ASP A 305 29.91 -0.90 -17.81
CA ASP A 305 30.49 -2.08 -18.47
C ASP A 305 31.81 -1.72 -19.17
N GLN A 306 31.88 -0.56 -19.84
CA GLN A 306 33.07 -0.13 -20.57
C GLN A 306 34.27 0.13 -19.64
N LEU A 307 34.06 0.87 -18.55
CA LEU A 307 35.13 1.18 -17.59
C LEU A 307 35.55 -0.08 -16.80
N ALA A 308 34.60 -0.94 -16.45
CA ALA A 308 34.87 -2.23 -15.81
C ALA A 308 35.79 -3.12 -16.68
N LEU A 309 35.53 -3.19 -17.99
CA LEU A 309 36.36 -3.95 -18.94
C LEU A 309 37.75 -3.32 -19.14
N ALA A 310 37.86 -1.99 -19.12
CA ALA A 310 39.13 -1.30 -19.29
C ALA A 310 40.08 -1.49 -18.10
N GLN A 311 39.53 -1.55 -16.87
CA GLN A 311 40.31 -1.69 -15.64
C GLN A 311 40.77 -3.12 -15.36
N ASN A 312 40.00 -4.14 -15.78
CA ASN A 312 40.26 -5.52 -15.35
C ASN A 312 40.93 -6.40 -16.42
N LYS A 313 42.28 -6.39 -16.44
CA LYS A 313 43.12 -7.13 -17.42
C LYS A 313 43.64 -8.51 -16.93
N GLN A 314 43.11 -9.09 -15.85
CA GLN A 314 43.77 -10.22 -15.14
C GLN A 314 42.93 -11.51 -14.97
N ALA A 315 43.60 -12.56 -14.45
CA ALA A 315 43.15 -13.95 -14.26
C ALA A 315 41.85 -14.18 -13.45
N LYS A 316 41.30 -13.16 -12.78
CA LYS A 316 40.02 -13.22 -12.04
C LYS A 316 38.85 -12.52 -12.76
N ARG A 317 38.98 -12.31 -14.08
CA ARG A 317 37.99 -11.63 -14.91
C ARG A 317 36.56 -12.20 -14.78
N GLN A 318 36.42 -13.52 -14.65
CA GLN A 318 35.09 -14.15 -14.59
C GLN A 318 34.34 -13.86 -13.28
N ASP A 319 35.00 -13.94 -12.12
CA ASP A 319 34.40 -13.61 -10.81
C ASP A 319 34.00 -12.13 -10.78
N TYR A 320 34.86 -11.25 -11.29
CA TYR A 320 34.56 -9.82 -11.38
C TYR A 320 33.35 -9.52 -12.26
N ILE A 321 33.27 -10.10 -13.46
CA ILE A 321 32.12 -9.95 -14.36
C ILE A 321 30.84 -10.48 -13.70
N THR A 322 30.94 -11.59 -12.96
CA THR A 322 29.81 -12.18 -12.23
C THR A 322 29.31 -11.22 -11.15
N ARG A 323 30.21 -10.69 -10.31
CA ARG A 323 29.85 -9.71 -9.26
C ARG A 323 29.34 -8.38 -9.82
N LEU A 324 29.83 -7.96 -10.98
CA LEU A 324 29.31 -6.77 -11.66
C LEU A 324 27.87 -7.00 -12.14
N LYS A 325 27.62 -8.15 -12.76
CA LYS A 325 26.26 -8.57 -13.15
C LYS A 325 25.34 -8.60 -11.93
N GLU A 326 25.78 -9.19 -10.82
CA GLU A 326 25.03 -9.23 -9.57
C GLU A 326 24.71 -7.83 -9.03
N SER A 327 25.68 -6.91 -9.01
CA SER A 327 25.45 -5.50 -8.64
C SER A 327 24.41 -4.82 -9.54
N LYS A 328 24.40 -5.10 -10.85
CA LYS A 328 23.41 -4.55 -11.78
C LYS A 328 22.02 -5.14 -11.53
N GLU A 329 21.94 -6.44 -11.24
CA GLU A 329 20.68 -7.12 -10.88
C GLU A 329 20.11 -6.62 -9.55
N ASP A 330 20.96 -6.42 -8.53
CA ASP A 330 20.58 -5.82 -7.24
C ASP A 330 19.97 -4.43 -7.45
N LEU A 331 20.54 -3.63 -8.36
CA LEU A 331 20.05 -2.29 -8.66
C LEU A 331 18.71 -2.31 -9.40
N ILE A 332 18.47 -3.27 -10.30
CA ILE A 332 17.16 -3.48 -10.94
C ILE A 332 16.09 -3.74 -9.85
N LEU A 333 16.37 -4.65 -8.91
CA LEU A 333 15.46 -4.93 -7.79
C LEU A 333 15.26 -3.68 -6.92
N THR A 334 16.33 -3.00 -6.55
CA THR A 334 16.26 -1.78 -5.73
C THR A 334 15.34 -0.71 -6.33
N VAL A 335 15.43 -0.51 -7.65
CA VAL A 335 14.62 0.48 -8.37
C VAL A 335 13.17 0.03 -8.52
N LEU A 336 12.94 -1.19 -9.04
CA LEU A 336 11.64 -1.61 -9.55
C LEU A 336 10.81 -2.49 -8.60
N TYR A 337 11.43 -3.15 -7.64
CA TYR A 337 10.72 -4.07 -6.75
C TYR A 337 9.66 -3.34 -5.87
N PRO A 338 8.53 -3.98 -5.52
CA PRO A 338 7.52 -3.44 -4.60
C PRO A 338 8.10 -2.81 -3.33
N LYS A 339 7.72 -1.57 -3.03
CA LYS A 339 8.04 -0.87 -1.78
C LYS A 339 6.77 -0.76 -0.94
N LEU A 340 6.67 -1.61 0.09
CA LEU A 340 5.44 -1.82 0.87
C LEU A 340 5.37 -0.89 2.08
N ASP A 341 4.20 -0.34 2.40
CA ASP A 341 3.96 0.19 3.75
C ASP A 341 3.83 -1.00 4.72
N ILE A 342 4.87 -1.14 5.55
CA ILE A 342 5.04 -2.29 6.43
C ILE A 342 4.04 -2.29 7.59
N GLU A 343 3.61 -1.12 8.07
CA GLU A 343 2.76 -1.06 9.28
C GLU A 343 1.31 -1.44 8.97
N VAL A 344 0.86 -1.16 7.75
CA VAL A 344 -0.48 -1.53 7.26
C VAL A 344 -0.67 -3.05 7.24
N THR A 345 0.40 -3.80 6.95
CA THR A 345 0.35 -5.26 6.76
C THR A 345 0.49 -6.02 8.09
N LYS A 346 1.34 -5.55 9.02
CA LYS A 346 1.76 -6.31 10.21
C LYS A 346 0.67 -6.56 11.25
N GLN A 347 -0.26 -5.62 11.40
CA GLN A 347 -1.21 -5.63 12.52
C GLN A 347 -2.62 -5.97 12.04
N THR A 348 -3.25 -6.96 12.69
CA THR A 348 -4.63 -7.35 12.40
C THR A 348 -5.61 -6.20 12.64
N ILE A 349 -5.31 -5.31 13.59
CA ILE A 349 -6.17 -4.16 13.94
C ILE A 349 -6.00 -2.93 13.04
N HIS A 350 -5.07 -2.96 12.08
CA HIS A 350 -4.79 -1.79 11.25
C HIS A 350 -6.02 -1.39 10.42
N LEU A 351 -6.34 -0.10 10.43
CA LEU A 351 -7.44 0.49 9.69
C LEU A 351 -6.97 0.93 8.31
N LEU A 352 -7.65 0.51 7.25
CA LEU A 352 -7.30 0.91 5.89
C LEU A 352 -8.53 1.45 5.15
N LYS A 353 -8.32 2.48 4.33
CA LYS A 353 -9.41 3.19 3.63
C LYS A 353 -10.28 2.24 2.82
N ALA A 354 -11.60 2.39 2.97
CA ALA A 354 -12.56 1.55 2.28
C ALA A 354 -12.51 1.75 0.76
N PRO A 355 -12.71 0.67 -0.03
CA PRO A 355 -12.99 0.79 -1.46
C PRO A 355 -14.17 1.74 -1.71
N PHE A 356 -14.12 2.41 -2.85
CA PHE A 356 -15.08 3.42 -3.30
C PHE A 356 -15.18 4.69 -2.43
N CYS A 357 -14.30 4.92 -1.44
CA CYS A 357 -14.21 6.24 -0.83
C CYS A 357 -13.81 7.31 -1.86
N ILE A 358 -14.19 8.57 -1.63
CA ILE A 358 -13.68 9.70 -2.41
C ILE A 358 -12.37 10.16 -1.79
N HIS A 359 -11.36 10.43 -2.60
CA HIS A 359 -10.15 11.08 -2.10
C HIS A 359 -10.40 12.60 -2.02
N PRO A 360 -10.28 13.22 -0.83
CA PRO A 360 -10.74 14.60 -0.62
C PRO A 360 -9.99 15.63 -1.46
N SER A 361 -8.68 15.43 -1.72
CA SER A 361 -7.91 16.39 -2.52
C SER A 361 -8.08 16.24 -4.04
N THR A 362 -8.43 15.06 -4.55
CA THR A 362 -8.45 14.79 -6.01
C THR A 362 -9.86 14.65 -6.56
N GLY A 363 -10.82 14.36 -5.69
CA GLY A 363 -12.20 14.00 -6.06
C GLY A 363 -12.33 12.62 -6.71
N ASN A 364 -11.24 11.87 -6.85
CA ASN A 364 -11.26 10.54 -7.46
C ASN A 364 -11.95 9.54 -6.53
N VAL A 365 -12.72 8.62 -7.13
CA VAL A 365 -13.22 7.44 -6.44
C VAL A 365 -12.09 6.40 -6.29
N CYS A 366 -11.99 5.78 -5.13
CA CYS A 366 -11.05 4.69 -4.85
C CYS A 366 -11.56 3.37 -5.46
N VAL A 367 -11.46 3.22 -6.78
CA VAL A 367 -12.01 2.10 -7.54
C VAL A 367 -11.10 0.86 -7.58
N PRO A 368 -11.64 -0.35 -7.77
CA PRO A 368 -10.84 -1.52 -8.13
C PRO A 368 -9.96 -1.29 -9.36
N ILE A 369 -8.75 -1.84 -9.32
CA ILE A 369 -7.74 -1.75 -10.37
C ILE A 369 -7.85 -2.99 -11.27
N SER A 370 -7.92 -2.77 -12.58
CA SER A 370 -7.74 -3.82 -13.60
C SER A 370 -6.31 -3.77 -14.16
N GLU A 371 -5.90 -4.78 -14.94
CA GLU A 371 -4.53 -4.90 -15.45
C GLU A 371 -4.03 -3.66 -16.23
N ASN A 372 -4.92 -3.01 -16.99
CA ASN A 372 -4.61 -1.84 -17.81
C ASN A 372 -4.97 -0.50 -17.15
N PHE A 373 -5.34 -0.51 -15.87
CA PHE A 373 -5.76 0.70 -15.17
C PHE A 373 -4.62 1.71 -15.06
N THR A 374 -4.96 2.97 -15.29
CA THR A 374 -4.13 4.15 -15.03
C THR A 374 -4.89 5.11 -14.10
N PRO A 375 -4.20 5.98 -13.34
CA PRO A 375 -4.87 6.90 -12.41
C PRO A 375 -5.85 7.88 -13.08
N SER A 376 -5.72 8.13 -14.38
CA SER A 376 -6.65 8.95 -15.16
C SER A 376 -7.97 8.26 -15.44
N ASP A 377 -8.04 6.93 -15.34
CA ASP A 377 -9.27 6.15 -15.53
C ASP A 377 -10.20 6.24 -14.31
N ALA A 378 -9.69 6.69 -13.16
CA ALA A 378 -10.48 6.82 -11.94
C ALA A 378 -11.56 7.91 -12.13
N PRO A 379 -12.86 7.58 -11.99
CA PRO A 379 -13.91 8.56 -12.11
C PRO A 379 -13.81 9.58 -10.98
N LYS A 380 -14.09 10.84 -11.30
CA LYS A 380 -14.17 11.93 -10.32
C LYS A 380 -15.61 12.15 -9.90
N LEU A 381 -15.84 12.45 -8.63
CA LEU A 381 -17.17 12.71 -8.09
C LEU A 381 -17.94 13.77 -8.91
N ILE A 382 -17.29 14.88 -9.27
CA ILE A 382 -17.92 15.93 -10.08
C ILE A 382 -18.35 15.45 -11.46
N THR A 383 -17.60 14.51 -12.06
CA THR A 383 -17.96 13.89 -13.35
C THR A 383 -19.17 12.98 -13.17
N LEU A 384 -19.19 12.17 -12.11
CA LEU A 384 -20.31 11.27 -11.81
C LEU A 384 -21.61 12.04 -11.53
N GLN A 385 -21.55 13.16 -10.84
CA GLN A 385 -22.72 14.03 -10.61
C GLN A 385 -23.28 14.56 -11.94
N ARG A 386 -22.41 14.99 -12.86
CA ARG A 386 -22.84 15.43 -14.19
C ARG A 386 -23.47 14.30 -15.01
N GLU A 387 -22.87 13.11 -14.99
CA GLU A 387 -23.44 11.93 -15.65
C GLU A 387 -24.81 11.56 -15.07
N MET A 388 -24.97 11.64 -13.74
CA MET A 388 -26.27 11.44 -13.08
C MET A 388 -27.32 12.44 -13.57
N GLU A 389 -26.98 13.72 -13.67
CA GLU A 389 -27.90 14.75 -14.19
C GLU A 389 -28.30 14.48 -15.65
N GLN A 390 -27.33 14.07 -16.48
CA GLN A 390 -27.54 13.76 -17.90
C GLN A 390 -28.39 12.51 -18.11
N ASN A 391 -28.22 11.50 -17.24
CA ASN A 391 -28.85 10.19 -17.38
C ASN A 391 -30.08 10.03 -16.47
N GLY A 392 -30.77 11.13 -16.15
CA GLY A 392 -32.04 11.09 -15.42
C GLY A 392 -31.93 10.50 -14.00
N ASN A 393 -30.80 10.71 -13.32
CA ASN A 393 -30.42 10.14 -12.02
C ASN A 393 -30.26 8.62 -12.01
N ASN A 394 -29.94 7.99 -13.15
CA ASN A 394 -29.63 6.57 -13.21
C ASN A 394 -28.16 6.28 -12.85
N ALA A 395 -27.90 5.79 -11.65
CA ALA A 395 -26.55 5.44 -11.18
C ALA A 395 -25.87 4.33 -12.02
N ASP A 396 -26.66 3.48 -12.67
CA ASP A 396 -26.15 2.40 -13.52
C ASP A 396 -25.63 2.89 -14.88
N GLU A 397 -25.91 4.13 -15.26
CA GLU A 397 -25.43 4.75 -16.50
C GLU A 397 -24.24 5.70 -16.25
N THR A 398 -23.55 5.55 -15.11
CA THR A 398 -22.34 6.33 -14.79
C THR A 398 -21.06 5.57 -15.11
N SER A 399 -19.96 6.29 -15.29
CA SER A 399 -18.60 5.75 -15.44
C SER A 399 -18.11 4.97 -14.20
N LEU A 400 -18.85 5.02 -13.08
CA LEU A 400 -18.60 4.18 -11.90
C LEU A 400 -19.09 2.74 -12.05
N LYS A 401 -20.12 2.50 -12.89
CA LYS A 401 -20.78 1.19 -13.01
C LYS A 401 -19.83 0.04 -13.40
N PRO A 402 -18.89 0.20 -14.35
CA PRO A 402 -17.94 -0.88 -14.68
C PRO A 402 -17.11 -1.32 -13.47
N PHE A 403 -16.65 -0.37 -12.64
CA PHE A 403 -15.87 -0.66 -11.43
C PHE A 403 -16.70 -1.37 -10.35
N ILE A 404 -17.97 -0.98 -10.18
CA ILE A 404 -18.91 -1.70 -9.30
C ILE A 404 -19.13 -3.13 -9.81
N SER A 405 -19.17 -3.34 -11.13
CA SER A 405 -19.38 -4.66 -11.73
C SER A 405 -18.19 -5.59 -11.53
N ILE A 406 -16.96 -5.07 -11.66
CA ILE A 406 -15.72 -5.77 -11.30
C ILE A 406 -15.77 -6.18 -9.82
N PHE A 407 -16.09 -5.23 -8.93
CA PHE A 407 -16.15 -5.50 -7.50
C PHE A 407 -17.23 -6.53 -7.16
N ASN A 408 -18.43 -6.42 -7.75
CA ASN A 408 -19.52 -7.36 -7.50
C ASN A 408 -19.17 -8.78 -7.95
N SER A 409 -18.41 -8.92 -9.05
CA SER A 409 -17.90 -10.21 -9.51
C SER A 409 -16.92 -10.83 -8.50
N HIS A 410 -15.98 -10.01 -8.00
CA HIS A 410 -15.07 -10.42 -6.94
C HIS A 410 -15.83 -10.84 -5.66
N VAL A 411 -16.77 -10.03 -5.19
CA VAL A 411 -17.58 -10.34 -3.99
C VAL A 411 -18.39 -11.62 -4.17
N SER A 412 -18.92 -11.87 -5.37
CA SER A 412 -19.62 -13.12 -5.69
C SER A 412 -18.68 -14.33 -5.62
N ALA A 413 -17.43 -14.20 -6.08
CA ALA A 413 -16.41 -15.23 -5.95
C ALA A 413 -16.07 -15.50 -4.47
N VAL A 414 -15.78 -14.46 -3.69
CA VAL A 414 -15.48 -14.59 -2.24
C VAL A 414 -16.61 -15.32 -1.51
N MET A 415 -17.87 -14.92 -1.72
CA MET A 415 -19.02 -15.58 -1.09
C MET A 415 -19.17 -17.04 -1.54
N LYS A 416 -18.90 -17.34 -2.82
CA LYS A 416 -18.95 -18.71 -3.34
C LYS A 416 -17.88 -19.59 -2.69
N THR A 417 -16.66 -19.08 -2.56
CA THR A 417 -15.54 -19.77 -1.88
C THR A 417 -15.88 -20.01 -0.41
N GLU A 418 -16.39 -18.99 0.30
CA GLU A 418 -16.78 -19.10 1.71
C GLU A 418 -17.90 -20.14 1.93
N ILE A 419 -18.92 -20.16 1.07
CA ILE A 419 -20.00 -21.17 1.12
C ILE A 419 -19.44 -22.57 0.87
N SER A 420 -18.54 -22.72 -0.11
CA SER A 420 -17.94 -24.01 -0.45
C SER A 420 -17.05 -24.53 0.66
N PHE A 421 -16.31 -23.65 1.34
CA PHE A 421 -15.53 -24.00 2.52
C PHE A 421 -16.40 -24.52 3.67
N ARG A 422 -17.51 -23.81 3.99
CA ARG A 422 -18.47 -24.25 5.02
C ARG A 422 -19.16 -25.58 4.70
N LYS A 423 -19.30 -25.93 3.41
CA LYS A 423 -19.83 -27.24 3.01
C LYS A 423 -18.81 -28.35 3.27
N ARG A 424 -17.56 -28.15 2.88
CA ARG A 424 -16.46 -29.10 3.14
C ARG A 424 -16.27 -29.36 4.62
N GLU A 425 -16.24 -28.32 5.46
CA GLU A 425 -16.15 -28.49 6.93
C GLU A 425 -17.29 -29.35 7.52
N ARG A 426 -18.49 -29.31 6.92
CA ARG A 426 -19.62 -30.14 7.35
C ARG A 426 -19.53 -31.58 6.86
N GLU A 427 -18.97 -31.78 5.67
CA GLU A 427 -18.74 -33.12 5.11
C GLU A 427 -17.64 -33.83 5.91
N ASP A 428 -16.50 -33.16 6.13
CA ASP A 428 -15.38 -33.70 6.91
C ASP A 428 -15.79 -33.98 8.37
N GLY A 429 -16.57 -33.08 9.00
CA GLY A 429 -17.06 -33.27 10.37
C GLY A 429 -18.20 -34.29 10.53
N ASN A 430 -18.86 -34.69 9.43
CA ASN A 430 -19.82 -35.79 9.43
C ASN A 430 -19.12 -37.15 9.29
N ASP A 431 -18.03 -37.23 8.52
CA ASP A 431 -17.24 -38.45 8.39
C ASP A 431 -16.52 -38.82 9.69
N GLU A 432 -16.01 -37.84 10.46
CA GLU A 432 -15.44 -38.09 11.80
C GLU A 432 -16.45 -38.61 12.84
N ASN A 433 -17.76 -38.43 12.62
CA ASN A 433 -18.81 -38.90 13.52
C ASN A 433 -19.42 -40.26 13.10
N MET A 434 -19.00 -40.84 11.97
CA MET A 434 -19.47 -42.16 11.51
C MET A 434 -18.49 -43.31 11.83
N ASP A 435 -17.32 -43.01 12.38
CA ASP A 435 -16.38 -43.99 12.93
C ASP A 435 -16.52 -44.11 14.46
N PHE A 436 -17.66 -44.62 14.95
CA PHE A 436 -17.81 -45.13 16.32
C PHE A 436 -18.76 -46.33 16.41
#